data_AF-A0A5C3NNS2-F1
#
_entry.id   AF-A0A5C3NNS2-F1
#
_cell.length_a   1.000
_cell.length_b   1.000
_cell.length_c   1.000
_cell.angle_alpha   90.00
_cell.angle_beta   90.00
_cell.angle_gamma   90.00
#
_symmetry.space_group_name_H-M   'P 1'
#
loop_
_entity.id
_entity.type
_entity.pdbx_description
1 polymer ?
#
loop_
_entity_poly.entity_id
_entity_poly.type
_entity_poly.pdbx_seq_one_letter_code
_entity_poly.pdbx_strand_id
1 'polypeptide(L)'
;SAAIGGYQAGPPITTASGYLGQTAPAANLRDSIGLMNVLKTIDDHVGMPNLGPIPDYLRFAKLTRPPPYDGKDDDLEFNVWLGKVLAYCRRLHLTGPDMDPARLDILQDALSGEASNWFHTTVESTYRTQLYWSFKEVISALYKRFIITDSFQKASYEFQNV
;
A
#
# COMPACT_ATOMS: atom_id res chain seq x y z
N SER A 1 43.59 -14.73 58.88
CA SER A 1 42.57 -14.58 57.81
C SER A 1 41.37 -13.84 58.37
N ALA A 2 40.97 -12.77 57.69
CA ALA A 2 39.92 -11.83 58.10
C ALA A 2 38.51 -12.44 58.05
N ALA A 3 37.57 -11.75 58.69
CA ALA A 3 36.28 -12.26 59.11
C ALA A 3 35.09 -11.42 58.59
N ILE A 4 33.90 -12.01 58.75
CA ILE A 4 32.55 -11.40 58.93
C ILE A 4 31.72 -11.05 57.67
N GLY A 5 30.46 -11.52 57.72
CA GLY A 5 29.27 -10.96 57.05
C GLY A 5 28.34 -12.08 56.55
N GLY A 6 27.09 -12.29 56.98
CA GLY A 6 26.05 -11.36 57.42
C GLY A 6 24.84 -11.50 56.47
N TYR A 7 23.71 -11.96 57.01
CA TYR A 7 22.41 -12.36 56.41
C TYR A 7 21.80 -11.47 55.29
N GLN A 8 21.03 -12.06 54.34
CA GLN A 8 19.60 -11.73 54.13
C GLN A 8 18.89 -12.57 53.04
N ALA A 9 17.63 -12.90 53.32
CA ALA A 9 16.67 -13.62 52.49
C ALA A 9 16.28 -12.84 51.22
N GLY A 10 16.04 -13.58 50.13
CA GLY A 10 15.68 -13.03 48.83
C GLY A 10 14.27 -12.40 48.81
N PRO A 11 14.08 -11.29 48.08
CA PRO A 11 12.78 -10.68 47.90
C PRO A 11 11.90 -11.40 46.86
N PRO A 12 10.57 -11.21 46.91
CA PRO A 12 9.57 -11.95 46.15
C PRO A 12 9.41 -11.47 44.70
N ILE A 13 8.72 -12.30 43.91
CA ILE A 13 8.35 -12.10 42.51
C ILE A 13 7.51 -10.82 42.36
N THR A 14 8.10 -9.77 41.79
CA THR A 14 7.35 -8.57 41.40
C THR A 14 6.70 -8.82 40.04
N THR A 15 5.39 -9.01 40.04
CA THR A 15 4.53 -8.96 38.86
C THR A 15 4.65 -7.59 38.19
N ALA A 16 5.31 -7.53 37.03
CA ALA A 16 5.26 -6.37 36.16
C ALA A 16 3.90 -6.33 35.44
N SER A 17 2.91 -5.69 36.08
CA SER A 17 1.78 -5.09 35.39
C SER A 17 2.31 -3.97 34.50
N GLY A 18 2.10 -4.09 33.19
CA GLY A 18 2.52 -3.05 32.24
C GLY A 18 2.18 -3.34 30.78
N TYR A 19 1.02 -3.94 30.48
CA TYR A 19 0.49 -4.01 29.12
C TYR A 19 -0.92 -3.42 29.08
N LEU A 20 -1.04 -2.14 29.39
CA LEU A 20 -2.23 -1.36 29.08
C LEU A 20 -1.78 -0.03 28.49
N GLY A 21 -2.06 0.16 27.19
CA GLY A 21 -2.11 1.49 26.58
C GLY A 21 -0.94 1.88 25.70
N GLN A 22 -0.46 1.02 24.79
CA GLN A 22 -0.02 1.57 23.50
C GLN A 22 -1.28 1.87 22.70
N THR A 23 -1.87 3.05 22.94
CA THR A 23 -2.75 3.66 21.95
C THR A 23 -1.91 3.81 20.70
N ALA A 24 -2.21 3.03 19.66
CA ALA A 24 -1.56 3.20 18.37
C ALA A 24 -1.60 4.70 18.01
N PRO A 25 -0.46 5.33 17.67
CA PRO A 25 -0.45 6.73 17.30
C PRO A 25 -1.46 6.97 16.18
N ALA A 26 -2.20 8.07 16.22
CA ALA A 26 -3.28 8.37 15.28
C ALA A 26 -2.87 8.29 13.79
N ALA A 27 -1.56 8.42 13.49
CA ALA A 27 -0.97 8.12 12.19
C ALA A 27 -1.27 6.69 11.71
N ASN A 28 -1.01 5.67 12.55
CA ASN A 28 -1.30 4.27 12.22
C ASN A 28 -2.79 4.04 11.92
N LEU A 29 -3.69 4.76 12.59
CA LEU A 29 -5.13 4.66 12.33
C LEU A 29 -5.51 5.33 11.01
N ARG A 30 -5.02 6.54 10.72
CA ARG A 30 -5.24 7.23 9.45
C ARG A 30 -4.72 6.41 8.27
N ASP A 31 -3.52 5.86 8.40
CA ASP A 31 -2.88 5.02 7.37
C ASP A 31 -3.67 3.74 7.14
N SER A 32 -4.20 3.12 8.20
CA SER A 32 -5.03 1.93 8.10
C SER A 32 -6.39 2.21 7.43
N ILE A 33 -7.01 3.37 7.70
CA ILE A 33 -8.26 3.79 7.05
C ILE A 33 -8.02 4.10 5.57
N GLY A 34 -6.93 4.83 5.25
CA GLY A 34 -6.56 5.15 3.89
C GLY A 34 -6.32 3.91 3.03
N LEU A 35 -5.51 2.97 3.53
CA LEU A 35 -5.27 1.69 2.86
C LEU A 35 -6.57 0.87 2.73
N MET A 36 -7.42 0.83 3.76
CA MET A 36 -8.71 0.14 3.69
C MET A 36 -9.62 0.72 2.60
N ASN A 37 -9.66 2.05 2.47
CA ASN A 37 -10.43 2.73 1.43
C ASN A 37 -9.91 2.41 0.03
N VAL A 38 -8.59 2.39 -0.16
CA VAL A 38 -7.95 1.98 -1.42
C VAL A 38 -8.35 0.56 -1.80
N LEU A 39 -8.23 -0.39 -0.85
CA LEU A 39 -8.59 -1.79 -1.07
C LEU A 39 -10.07 -1.96 -1.43
N LYS A 40 -10.96 -1.29 -0.69
CA LYS A 40 -12.39 -1.29 -0.96
C LYS A 40 -12.70 -0.73 -2.35
N THR A 41 -12.05 0.36 -2.74
CA THR A 41 -12.25 0.98 -4.05
C THR A 41 -11.85 0.05 -5.20
N ILE A 42 -10.78 -0.73 -5.04
CA ILE A 42 -10.38 -1.76 -6.01
C ILE A 42 -11.46 -2.82 -6.13
N ASP A 43 -11.95 -3.35 -5.01
CA ASP A 43 -12.98 -4.39 -5.01
C ASP A 43 -14.28 -3.92 -5.66
N ASP A 44 -14.71 -2.70 -5.35
CA ASP A 44 -15.93 -2.09 -5.90
C ASP A 44 -15.85 -1.89 -7.43
N HIS A 45 -14.65 -1.69 -7.99
CA HIS A 45 -14.49 -1.39 -9.42
C HIS A 45 -14.13 -2.61 -10.28
N VAL A 46 -13.25 -3.47 -9.77
CA VAL A 46 -12.66 -4.57 -10.57
C VAL A 46 -12.66 -5.91 -9.83
N GLY A 47 -13.18 -5.99 -8.60
CA GLY A 47 -13.18 -7.22 -7.82
C GLY A 47 -14.14 -8.29 -8.35
N MET A 48 -15.29 -7.88 -8.88
CA MET A 48 -16.29 -8.81 -9.43
C MET A 48 -16.12 -8.98 -10.94
N PRO A 49 -16.18 -10.23 -11.47
CA PRO A 49 -16.16 -10.45 -12.91
C PRO A 49 -17.34 -9.78 -13.60
N ASN A 50 -17.08 -9.04 -14.67
CA ASN A 50 -18.12 -8.58 -15.57
C ASN A 50 -18.52 -9.72 -16.52
N LEU A 51 -19.64 -10.39 -16.20
CA LEU A 51 -20.19 -11.49 -16.99
C LEU A 51 -21.02 -11.02 -18.21
N GLY A 52 -21.15 -9.70 -18.40
CA GLY A 52 -21.87 -9.13 -19.54
C GLY A 52 -21.09 -9.29 -20.86
N PRO A 53 -21.78 -9.30 -22.01
CA PRO A 53 -21.10 -9.30 -23.30
C PRO A 53 -20.22 -8.06 -23.43
N ILE A 54 -19.03 -8.20 -24.01
CA ILE A 54 -18.13 -7.08 -24.31
C ILE A 54 -18.86 -6.18 -25.32
N PRO A 55 -19.19 -4.92 -24.98
CA PRO A 55 -19.92 -4.05 -25.89
C PRO A 55 -19.13 -3.76 -27.17
N ASP A 56 -19.79 -3.87 -28.34
CA ASP A 56 -19.13 -3.69 -29.64
C ASP A 56 -18.46 -2.32 -29.80
N TYR A 57 -18.94 -1.28 -29.11
CA TYR A 57 -18.34 0.04 -29.15
C TYR A 57 -16.90 0.06 -28.59
N LEU A 58 -16.51 -0.89 -27.72
CA LEU A 58 -15.15 -0.96 -27.20
C LEU A 58 -14.11 -1.27 -28.27
N ARG A 59 -14.50 -1.95 -29.36
CA ARG A 59 -13.60 -2.20 -30.51
C ARG A 59 -13.23 -0.93 -31.26
N PHE A 60 -14.05 0.11 -31.14
CA PHE A 60 -13.88 1.39 -31.85
C PHE A 60 -13.61 2.57 -30.92
N ALA A 61 -13.79 2.38 -29.61
CA ALA A 61 -13.57 3.41 -28.62
C ALA A 61 -12.07 3.67 -28.46
N LYS A 62 -11.64 4.89 -28.80
CA LYS A 62 -10.34 5.42 -28.37
C LYS A 62 -10.44 5.72 -26.87
N LEU A 63 -10.22 4.72 -26.04
CA LEU A 63 -10.16 4.91 -24.59
C LEU A 63 -8.89 5.69 -24.25
N THR A 64 -9.07 6.86 -23.63
CA THR A 64 -7.96 7.65 -23.10
C THR A 64 -7.29 6.89 -21.97
N ARG A 65 -5.98 6.65 -22.10
CA ARG A 65 -5.18 6.05 -21.03
C ARG A 65 -5.19 6.95 -19.79
N PRO A 66 -5.11 6.37 -18.58
CA PRO A 66 -4.98 7.16 -17.36
C PRO A 66 -3.70 8.01 -17.40
N PRO A 67 -3.70 9.19 -16.76
CA PRO A 67 -2.48 9.98 -16.60
C PRO A 67 -1.47 9.20 -15.74
N PRO A 68 -0.17 9.35 -15.98
CA PRO A 68 0.84 8.67 -15.18
C PRO A 68 0.94 9.28 -13.78
N TYR A 69 1.21 8.44 -12.77
CA TYR A 69 1.54 8.86 -11.40
C TYR A 69 3.03 8.71 -11.15
N ASP A 70 3.66 9.75 -10.63
CA ASP A 70 5.12 9.86 -10.48
C ASP A 70 5.66 9.40 -9.12
N GLY A 71 4.78 9.19 -8.13
CA GLY A 71 5.16 8.83 -6.76
C GLY A 71 4.97 9.95 -5.73
N LYS A 72 4.31 11.05 -6.07
CA LYS A 72 4.11 12.18 -5.14
C LYS A 72 3.33 11.81 -3.88
N ASP A 73 3.84 12.19 -2.71
CA ASP A 73 3.19 12.02 -1.38
C ASP A 73 1.96 12.93 -1.22
N ASP A 74 0.89 12.57 -1.92
CA ASP A 74 -0.43 13.23 -1.87
C ASP A 74 -1.53 12.17 -1.95
N ASP A 75 -2.17 11.89 -0.81
CA ASP A 75 -3.24 10.89 -0.68
C ASP A 75 -4.42 11.19 -1.62
N LEU A 76 -4.79 12.47 -1.81
CA LEU A 76 -5.91 12.83 -2.67
C LEU A 76 -5.55 12.59 -4.13
N GLU A 77 -4.36 13.00 -4.54
CA GLU A 77 -3.86 12.80 -5.90
C GLU A 77 -3.77 11.31 -6.24
N PHE A 78 -3.26 10.49 -5.31
CA PHE A 78 -3.21 9.04 -5.45
C PHE A 78 -4.61 8.44 -5.64
N ASN A 79 -5.58 8.80 -4.79
CA ASN A 79 -6.94 8.26 -4.90
C ASN A 79 -7.63 8.69 -6.21
N VAL A 80 -7.44 9.93 -6.66
CA VAL A 80 -7.97 10.43 -7.94
C VAL A 80 -7.33 9.68 -9.13
N TRP A 81 -6.03 9.47 -9.09
CA TRP A 81 -5.30 8.70 -10.10
C TRP A 81 -5.77 7.24 -10.12
N LEU A 82 -5.84 6.58 -8.97
CA LEU A 82 -6.30 5.19 -8.84
C LEU A 82 -7.73 5.03 -9.39
N GLY A 83 -8.62 5.97 -9.10
CA GLY A 83 -9.96 5.99 -9.66
C GLY A 83 -9.98 6.01 -11.20
N LYS A 84 -9.06 6.76 -11.84
CA LYS A 84 -8.92 6.80 -13.31
C LYS A 84 -8.38 5.47 -13.86
N VAL A 85 -7.39 4.87 -13.20
CA VAL A 85 -6.84 3.55 -13.58
C VAL A 85 -7.94 2.49 -13.48
N LEU A 86 -8.66 2.42 -12.36
CA LEU A 86 -9.75 1.46 -12.15
C LEU A 86 -10.91 1.66 -13.14
N ALA A 87 -11.28 2.91 -13.42
CA ALA A 87 -12.28 3.21 -14.44
C ALA A 87 -11.84 2.75 -15.84
N TYR A 88 -10.56 2.88 -16.17
CA TYR A 88 -9.99 2.39 -17.43
C TYR A 88 -10.05 0.85 -17.50
N CYS A 89 -9.60 0.15 -16.46
CA CYS A 89 -9.68 -1.31 -16.36
C CYS A 89 -11.13 -1.80 -16.49
N ARG A 90 -12.07 -1.16 -15.79
CA ARG A 90 -13.50 -1.49 -15.86
C ARG A 90 -14.08 -1.29 -17.27
N ARG A 91 -13.70 -0.20 -17.96
CA ARG A 91 -14.13 0.04 -19.35
C ARG A 91 -13.57 -1.01 -20.32
N LEU A 92 -12.40 -1.56 -20.03
CA LEU A 92 -11.81 -2.66 -20.79
C LEU A 92 -12.29 -4.05 -20.37
N HIS A 93 -13.22 -4.15 -19.41
CA HIS A 93 -13.67 -5.43 -18.83
C HIS A 93 -12.54 -6.24 -18.18
N LEU A 94 -11.46 -5.58 -17.74
CA LEU A 94 -10.37 -6.19 -16.96
C LEU A 94 -10.78 -6.31 -15.49
N THR A 95 -11.81 -7.12 -15.25
CA THR A 95 -12.46 -7.30 -13.95
C THR A 95 -12.46 -8.77 -13.54
N GLY A 96 -12.44 -9.05 -12.24
CA GLY A 96 -12.33 -10.39 -11.70
C GLY A 96 -10.88 -10.85 -11.51
N PRO A 97 -10.67 -11.93 -10.73
CA PRO A 97 -9.35 -12.35 -10.25
C PRO A 97 -8.37 -12.73 -11.37
N ASP A 98 -8.88 -13.33 -12.45
CA ASP A 98 -8.03 -13.85 -13.54
C ASP A 98 -7.40 -12.73 -14.40
N MET A 99 -7.88 -11.50 -14.25
CA MET A 99 -7.42 -10.33 -15.03
C MET A 99 -6.30 -9.56 -14.34
N ASP A 100 -5.71 -10.09 -13.26
CA ASP A 100 -4.61 -9.44 -12.52
C ASP A 100 -3.40 -9.11 -13.41
N PRO A 101 -2.86 -10.02 -14.25
CA PRO A 101 -1.70 -9.72 -15.09
C PRO A 101 -1.96 -8.55 -16.05
N ALA A 102 -3.11 -8.56 -16.74
CA ALA A 102 -3.49 -7.47 -17.64
C ALA A 102 -3.67 -6.13 -16.90
N ARG A 103 -4.16 -6.16 -15.66
CA ARG A 103 -4.26 -4.96 -14.83
C ARG A 103 -2.88 -4.45 -14.38
N LEU A 104 -1.90 -5.32 -14.19
CA LEU A 104 -0.52 -4.92 -13.90
C LEU A 104 0.16 -4.26 -15.09
N ASP A 105 -0.10 -4.73 -16.32
CA ASP A 105 0.42 -4.09 -17.53
C ASP A 105 -0.15 -2.66 -17.67
N ILE A 106 -1.46 -2.50 -17.46
CA ILE A 106 -2.09 -1.17 -17.44
C ILE A 106 -1.53 -0.29 -16.32
N LEU A 107 -1.26 -0.89 -15.15
CA LEU A 107 -0.69 -0.17 -14.02
C LEU A 107 0.72 0.34 -14.35
N GLN A 108 1.57 -0.50 -14.94
CA GLN A 108 2.92 -0.12 -15.37
C GLN A 108 2.89 1.08 -16.31
N ASP A 109 2.01 1.05 -17.33
CA ASP A 109 1.81 2.16 -18.27
C ASP A 109 1.27 3.44 -17.61
N ALA A 110 0.64 3.30 -16.43
CA ALA A 110 0.07 4.39 -15.64
C ALA A 110 1.02 4.94 -14.56
N LEU A 111 2.29 4.53 -14.57
CA LEU A 111 3.32 5.01 -13.65
C LEU A 111 4.41 5.78 -14.41
N SER A 112 5.03 6.73 -13.72
CA SER A 112 6.21 7.47 -14.20
C SER A 112 7.16 7.73 -13.03
N GLY A 113 8.29 8.37 -13.31
CA GLY A 113 9.19 8.88 -12.26
C GLY A 113 9.65 7.82 -11.27
N GLU A 114 9.58 8.16 -9.98
CA GLU A 114 10.02 7.27 -8.90
C GLU A 114 9.10 6.06 -8.74
N ALA A 115 7.79 6.23 -8.95
CA ALA A 115 6.84 5.12 -8.85
C ALA A 115 7.09 4.04 -9.93
N SER A 116 7.42 4.45 -11.16
CA SER A 116 7.81 3.51 -12.22
C SER A 116 9.12 2.79 -11.89
N ASN A 117 10.14 3.50 -11.41
CA ASN A 117 11.41 2.88 -10.98
C ASN A 117 11.20 1.86 -9.85
N TRP A 118 10.36 2.20 -8.86
CA TRP A 118 10.00 1.30 -7.78
C TRP A 118 9.28 0.04 -8.30
N PHE A 119 8.35 0.20 -9.25
CA PHE A 119 7.63 -0.91 -9.86
C PHE A 119 8.58 -1.87 -10.58
N HIS A 120 9.47 -1.35 -11.44
CA HIS A 120 10.44 -2.17 -12.16
C HIS A 120 11.38 -2.93 -11.20
N THR A 121 11.86 -2.27 -10.15
CA THR A 121 12.82 -2.87 -9.20
C THR A 121 12.18 -3.85 -8.22
N THR A 122 10.92 -3.65 -7.85
CA THR A 122 10.24 -4.44 -6.80
C THR A 122 9.30 -5.49 -7.36
N VAL A 123 8.55 -5.13 -8.40
CA VAL A 123 7.50 -5.97 -8.97
C VAL A 123 8.03 -6.79 -10.15
N GLU A 124 8.85 -6.22 -11.02
CA GLU A 124 9.31 -6.92 -12.24
C GLU A 124 10.71 -7.55 -12.16
N SER A 125 11.55 -7.04 -11.26
CA SER A 125 12.95 -7.48 -11.15
C SER A 125 13.08 -8.99 -10.97
N THR A 126 14.06 -9.60 -11.64
CA THR A 126 14.39 -11.03 -11.47
C THR A 126 14.91 -11.35 -10.07
N TYR A 127 15.38 -10.35 -9.34
CA TYR A 127 15.89 -10.48 -7.96
C TYR A 127 14.83 -10.11 -6.90
N ARG A 128 13.56 -10.00 -7.29
CA ARG A 128 12.48 -9.65 -6.36
C ARG A 128 12.28 -10.73 -5.29
N THR A 129 11.94 -10.29 -4.08
CA THR A 129 11.65 -11.15 -2.93
C THR A 129 10.30 -11.85 -3.04
N GLN A 130 9.33 -11.22 -3.71
CA GLN A 130 7.98 -11.74 -3.94
C GLN A 130 7.80 -12.09 -5.42
N LEU A 131 7.59 -13.37 -5.72
CA LEU A 131 7.50 -13.89 -7.09
C LEU A 131 6.13 -13.61 -7.75
N TYR A 132 5.07 -13.56 -6.97
CA TYR A 132 3.72 -13.34 -7.46
C TYR A 132 3.13 -12.10 -6.79
N TRP A 133 2.75 -11.14 -7.60
CA TRP A 133 2.09 -9.92 -7.18
C TRP A 133 0.70 -9.90 -7.79
N SER A 134 -0.33 -9.76 -6.95
CA SER A 134 -1.66 -9.38 -7.41
C SER A 134 -1.74 -7.87 -7.64
N PHE A 135 -2.68 -7.43 -8.46
CA PHE A 135 -2.92 -6.00 -8.68
C PHE A 135 -3.18 -5.26 -7.35
N LYS A 136 -3.95 -5.89 -6.45
CA LYS A 136 -4.27 -5.36 -5.14
C LYS A 136 -3.04 -5.20 -4.25
N GLU A 137 -2.13 -6.17 -4.25
CA GLU A 137 -0.88 -6.10 -3.48
C GLU A 137 0.03 -4.97 -3.98
N VAL A 138 0.16 -4.80 -5.31
CA VAL A 138 1.01 -3.74 -5.86
C VAL A 138 0.47 -2.36 -5.51
N ILE A 139 -0.82 -2.11 -5.69
CA ILE A 139 -1.43 -0.83 -5.31
C ILE A 139 -1.28 -0.57 -3.80
N SER A 140 -1.42 -1.62 -2.97
CA SER A 140 -1.20 -1.51 -1.52
C SER A 140 0.24 -1.15 -1.18
N ALA A 141 1.21 -1.74 -1.88
CA ALA A 141 2.63 -1.48 -1.67
C ALA A 141 3.02 -0.08 -2.17
N LEU A 142 2.48 0.38 -3.30
CA LEU A 142 2.61 1.76 -3.77
C LEU A 142 2.08 2.75 -2.73
N TYR A 143 0.87 2.53 -2.22
CA TYR A 143 0.26 3.39 -1.21
C TYR A 143 1.12 3.44 0.06
N LYS A 144 1.60 2.28 0.53
CA LYS A 144 2.50 2.20 1.68
C LYS A 144 3.81 2.94 1.45
N ARG A 145 4.38 2.86 0.24
CA ARG A 145 5.68 3.45 -0.06
C ARG A 145 5.59 4.98 -0.16
N PHE A 146 4.63 5.48 -0.94
CA PHE A 146 4.60 6.89 -1.32
C PHE A 146 3.71 7.76 -0.46
N ILE A 147 2.70 7.19 0.22
CA ILE A 147 1.78 7.94 1.08
C ILE A 147 2.12 7.73 2.55
N ILE A 148 2.30 6.47 2.96
CA ILE A 148 2.52 6.15 4.37
C ILE A 148 4.00 6.37 4.76
N THR A 149 4.96 5.77 4.05
CA THR A 149 6.37 5.75 4.48
C THR A 149 7.01 7.14 4.41
N ASP A 150 6.68 7.95 3.41
CA ASP A 150 7.25 9.29 3.26
C ASP A 150 6.74 10.23 4.37
N SER A 151 5.47 10.09 4.76
CA SER A 151 4.91 10.80 5.91
C SER A 151 5.66 10.54 7.22
N PHE A 152 6.15 9.31 7.43
CA PHE A 152 6.96 8.95 8.61
C PHE A 152 8.38 9.55 8.55
N GLN A 153 9.01 9.57 7.37
CA GLN A 153 10.33 10.17 7.20
C GLN A 153 10.29 11.68 7.40
N LYS A 154 9.27 12.34 6.84
CA LYS A 154 9.04 13.78 7.01
C LYS A 154 8.75 14.18 8.45
N ALA A 155 7.86 13.46 9.15
CA ALA A 155 7.55 13.73 10.55
C ALA A 155 8.77 13.54 11.48
N SER A 156 9.62 12.54 11.18
CA SER A 156 10.84 12.29 11.95
C SER A 156 11.88 13.41 11.76
N TYR A 157 12.02 13.91 10.53
CA TYR A 157 12.91 15.03 10.23
C TYR A 157 12.42 16.34 10.87
N GLU A 158 11.11 16.61 10.82
CA GLU A 158 10.53 17.78 11.47
C GLU A 158 10.70 17.73 12.99
N PHE A 159 10.52 16.56 13.63
CA PHE A 159 10.71 16.39 15.08
C PHE A 159 12.16 16.54 15.55
N GLN A 160 13.14 16.11 14.74
CA GLN A 160 14.56 16.27 15.07
C GLN A 160 15.08 17.71 14.91
N ASN A 161 14.35 18.55 14.19
CA ASN A 161 14.70 19.94 13.94
C ASN A 161 13.88 20.96 14.77
N VAL A 162 13.14 20.51 15.79
CA VAL A 162 12.51 21.35 16.82
C VAL A 162 13.35 21.35 18.10
#